data_AF-A0A1X0R9F9-F1
#
_entry.id   AF-A0A1X0R9F9-F1
#
_cell.length_a   1.000
_cell.length_b   1.000
_cell.length_c   1.000
_cell.angle_alpha   90.00
_cell.angle_beta   90.00
_cell.angle_gamma   90.00
#
_symmetry.space_group_name_H-M   'P 1'
#
loop_
_entity.id
_entity.type
_entity.pdbx_description
1 polymer ?
#
loop_
_entity_poly.entity_id
_entity_poly.type
_entity_poly.pdbx_seq_one_letter_code
_entity_poly.pdbx_strand_id
1 'polypeptide(L)'
;MSASAATKQLGIHVRTAQKWAQMYKKDLDSIFIKHKKTGRLLILEYIDEDLSATLEQVMERLVQKLQNPKVCKVTIYNFVRTECNLSLKKAQFQPVDRNSEEKIQERFDWVHKWECTDMDFRTNCVFLDESAFHINLKRSMACVQNPSTNNNDFRCDLCFRINKV
;
A
#
# COMPACT_ATOMS: atom_id res chain seq x y z
N MET A 1 4.83 -4.52 48.60
CA MET A 1 3.61 -5.31 48.31
C MET A 1 4.03 -6.61 47.63
N SER A 2 3.41 -7.76 47.97
CA SER A 2 3.67 -9.01 47.25
C SER A 2 2.92 -9.05 45.93
N ALA A 3 3.45 -9.76 44.92
CA ALA A 3 2.80 -9.90 43.62
C ALA A 3 1.36 -10.45 43.74
N SER A 4 1.14 -11.38 44.68
CA SER A 4 -0.17 -11.96 44.98
C SER A 4 -1.17 -10.93 45.55
N ALA A 5 -0.70 -10.05 46.45
CA ALA A 5 -1.52 -8.99 47.03
C ALA A 5 -1.91 -7.94 45.96
N ALA A 6 -0.98 -7.58 45.08
CA ALA A 6 -1.24 -6.65 43.98
C ALA A 6 -2.24 -7.24 42.95
N THR A 7 -2.14 -8.53 42.63
CA THR A 7 -3.04 -9.19 41.66
C THR A 7 -4.48 -9.26 42.12
N LYS A 8 -4.71 -9.47 43.41
CA LYS A 8 -6.07 -9.51 43.98
C LYS A 8 -6.74 -8.14 43.95
N GLN A 9 -5.99 -7.07 44.20
CA GLN A 9 -6.50 -5.69 44.13
C GLN A 9 -6.83 -5.27 42.69
N LEU A 10 -6.06 -5.73 41.71
CA LEU A 10 -6.23 -5.37 40.29
C LEU A 10 -7.17 -6.31 39.52
N GLY A 11 -7.72 -7.35 40.16
CA GLY A 11 -8.58 -8.34 39.49
C GLY A 11 -7.87 -9.18 38.42
N ILE A 12 -6.53 -9.24 38.46
CA ILE A 12 -5.72 -9.96 37.47
C ILE A 12 -5.45 -11.36 37.99
N HIS A 13 -5.66 -12.38 37.14
CA HIS A 13 -5.36 -13.75 37.50
C HIS A 13 -3.86 -13.94 37.82
N VAL A 14 -3.55 -14.56 38.96
CA VAL A 14 -2.18 -14.66 39.51
C VAL A 14 -1.19 -15.24 38.49
N ARG A 15 -1.60 -16.27 37.73
CA ARG A 15 -0.76 -16.90 36.71
C ARG A 15 -0.43 -15.97 35.54
N THR A 16 -1.32 -15.03 35.22
CA THR A 16 -1.12 -14.03 34.17
C THR A 16 -0.08 -13.01 34.62
N ALA A 17 -0.19 -12.52 35.86
CA ALA A 17 0.79 -11.59 36.41
C ALA A 17 2.17 -12.23 36.61
N GLN A 18 2.23 -13.51 36.98
CA GLN A 18 3.49 -14.26 37.03
C GLN A 18 4.14 -14.37 35.65
N LYS A 19 3.37 -14.65 34.59
CA LYS A 19 3.87 -14.65 33.21
C LYS A 19 4.39 -13.27 32.80
N TRP A 20 3.65 -12.21 33.09
CA TRP A 20 4.09 -10.84 32.79
C TRP A 20 5.37 -10.48 33.54
N ALA A 21 5.48 -10.81 34.84
CA ALA A 21 6.69 -10.59 35.62
C ALA A 21 7.90 -11.39 35.09
N GLN A 22 7.67 -12.60 34.57
CA GLN A 22 8.73 -13.40 33.93
C GLN A 22 9.16 -12.81 32.59
N MET A 23 8.22 -12.33 31.76
CA MET A 23 8.53 -11.63 30.51
C MET A 23 9.32 -10.35 30.79
N TYR A 24 8.94 -9.61 31.84
CA TYR A 24 9.56 -8.33 32.23
C TYR A 24 11.01 -8.52 32.68
N LYS A 25 11.32 -9.66 33.29
CA LYS A 25 12.69 -10.04 33.68
C LYS A 25 13.56 -10.50 32.51
N LYS A 26 12.95 -11.03 31.43
CA LYS A 26 13.69 -11.54 30.27
C LYS A 26 14.03 -10.43 29.28
N ASP A 27 13.08 -9.55 28.99
CA ASP A 27 13.26 -8.48 28.02
C ASP A 27 12.22 -7.36 28.24
N LEU A 28 12.69 -6.20 28.69
CA LEU A 28 11.87 -5.05 29.09
C LEU A 28 11.05 -4.49 27.93
N ASP A 29 11.60 -4.52 26.72
CA ASP A 29 10.96 -3.96 25.54
C ASP A 29 9.94 -4.92 24.92
N SER A 30 10.05 -6.23 25.18
CA SER A 30 9.19 -7.26 24.57
C SER A 30 7.70 -7.16 24.95
N ILE A 31 7.37 -6.54 26.08
CA ILE A 31 5.99 -6.45 26.58
C ILE A 31 5.21 -5.32 25.90
N PHE A 32 5.90 -4.23 25.55
CA PHE A 32 5.29 -3.05 24.92
C PHE A 32 5.51 -2.99 23.42
N ILE A 33 6.53 -3.69 22.91
CA ILE A 33 6.64 -3.95 21.48
C ILE A 33 5.56 -4.97 21.12
N LYS A 34 4.38 -4.49 20.74
CA LYS A 34 3.54 -5.22 19.76
C LYS A 34 4.50 -5.58 18.64
N HIS A 35 4.88 -6.86 18.52
CA HIS A 35 5.77 -7.31 17.45
C HIS A 35 5.29 -6.66 16.16
N LYS A 36 6.06 -5.70 15.64
CA LYS A 36 5.72 -5.00 14.40
C LYS A 36 5.67 -6.12 13.38
N LYS A 37 4.45 -6.51 12.99
CA LYS A 37 4.16 -7.79 12.32
C LYS A 37 5.21 -7.98 11.23
N THR A 38 6.08 -8.99 11.36
CA THR A 38 7.23 -9.21 10.47
C THR A 38 6.85 -9.12 8.99
N GLY A 39 5.63 -9.57 8.65
CA GLY A 39 5.06 -9.46 7.32
C GLY A 39 4.85 -8.03 6.79
N ARG A 40 4.58 -7.02 7.65
CA ARG A 40 4.40 -5.63 7.22
C ARG A 40 5.70 -5.00 6.74
N LEU A 41 6.78 -5.19 7.50
CA LEU A 41 8.10 -4.72 7.10
C LEU A 41 8.53 -5.36 5.78
N LEU A 42 8.30 -6.66 5.66
CA LEU A 42 8.62 -7.44 4.46
C LEU A 42 7.96 -6.90 3.19
N ILE A 43 6.66 -6.59 3.28
CA ILE A 43 5.86 -6.11 2.15
C ILE A 43 6.29 -4.70 1.76
N LEU A 44 6.58 -3.83 2.73
CA LEU A 44 7.00 -2.46 2.45
C LEU A 44 8.38 -2.41 1.79
N GLU A 45 9.34 -3.17 2.31
CA GLU A 45 10.68 -3.30 1.72
C GLU A 45 10.58 -3.79 0.27
N TYR A 46 9.75 -4.81 0.02
CA TYR A 46 9.57 -5.33 -1.34
C TYR A 46 8.95 -4.30 -2.31
N ILE A 47 7.94 -3.54 -1.86
CA ILE A 47 7.28 -2.55 -2.71
C ILE A 47 8.19 -1.33 -2.96
N ASP A 48 9.07 -1.02 -2.02
CA ASP A 48 10.09 0.03 -2.22
C ASP A 48 11.14 -0.41 -3.26
N GLU A 49 11.44 -1.71 -3.39
CA GLU A 49 12.27 -2.25 -4.49
C GLU A 49 11.53 -2.24 -5.84
N ASP A 50 10.26 -2.64 -5.86
CA ASP A 50 9.45 -2.74 -7.08
C ASP A 50 8.02 -2.21 -6.89
N LEU A 51 7.82 -0.95 -7.29
CA LEU A 51 6.51 -0.29 -7.25
C LEU A 51 5.49 -0.89 -8.23
N SER A 52 5.93 -1.75 -9.16
CA SER A 52 5.07 -2.46 -10.12
C SER A 52 4.69 -3.88 -9.67
N ALA A 53 5.15 -4.29 -8.49
CA ALA A 53 4.91 -5.62 -7.95
C ALA A 53 3.40 -5.94 -7.88
N THR A 54 3.05 -7.09 -8.42
CA THR A 54 1.70 -7.65 -8.36
C THR A 54 1.46 -8.31 -7.00
N LEU A 55 0.18 -8.44 -6.62
CA LEU A 55 -0.21 -9.11 -5.37
C LEU A 55 0.26 -10.58 -5.32
N GLU A 56 0.38 -11.24 -6.48
CA GLU A 56 0.88 -12.62 -6.59
C GLU A 56 2.37 -12.70 -6.27
N GLN A 57 3.18 -11.79 -6.81
CA GLN A 57 4.61 -11.75 -6.48
C GLN A 57 4.84 -11.40 -5.00
N VAL A 58 4.02 -10.51 -4.42
CA VAL A 58 4.04 -10.22 -2.98
C VAL A 58 3.73 -11.49 -2.18
N MET A 59 2.75 -12.28 -2.63
CA MET A 59 2.37 -13.54 -2.01
C MET A 59 3.49 -14.58 -2.06
N GLU A 60 4.13 -14.77 -3.22
CA GLU A 60 5.23 -15.73 -3.37
C GLU A 60 6.39 -15.40 -2.44
N ARG A 61 6.81 -14.12 -2.38
CA ARG A 61 7.88 -13.70 -1.46
C ARG A 61 7.50 -13.89 0.01
N LEU A 62 6.25 -13.65 0.38
CA LEU A 62 5.76 -13.89 1.74
C LEU A 62 5.78 -15.38 2.09
N VAL A 63 5.34 -16.26 1.18
CA VAL A 63 5.34 -17.71 1.39
C VAL A 63 6.78 -18.23 1.55
N GLN A 64 7.71 -17.75 0.72
CA GLN A 64 9.13 -18.12 0.80
C GLN A 64 9.74 -17.73 2.15
N LYS A 65 9.56 -16.48 2.61
CA LYS A 65 10.17 -16.00 3.86
C LYS A 65 9.47 -16.51 5.12
N LEU A 66 8.16 -16.73 5.08
CA LEU A 66 7.38 -17.18 6.25
C LEU A 66 7.24 -18.70 6.33
N GLN A 67 7.72 -19.44 5.33
CA GLN A 67 7.59 -20.91 5.23
C GLN A 67 6.14 -21.39 5.43
N ASN A 68 5.18 -20.54 5.08
CA ASN A 68 3.77 -20.74 5.41
C ASN A 68 2.98 -21.04 4.14
N PRO A 69 2.55 -22.29 3.93
CA PRO A 69 2.08 -22.74 2.62
C PRO A 69 0.62 -22.33 2.28
N LYS A 70 -0.13 -21.73 3.21
CA LYS A 70 -1.57 -21.46 3.04
C LYS A 70 -1.96 -20.00 3.29
N VAL A 71 -1.46 -19.07 2.49
CA VAL A 71 -1.95 -17.70 2.51
C VAL A 71 -2.84 -17.45 1.29
N CYS A 72 -4.07 -17.01 1.51
CA CYS A 72 -5.01 -16.68 0.43
C CYS A 72 -4.80 -15.25 -0.07
N LYS A 73 -5.03 -15.02 -1.37
CA LYS A 73 -4.91 -13.70 -2.04
C LYS A 73 -5.73 -12.61 -1.35
N VAL A 74 -6.94 -12.93 -0.90
CA VAL A 74 -7.83 -12.00 -0.17
C VAL A 74 -7.23 -11.58 1.17
N THR A 75 -6.60 -12.50 1.91
CA THR A 75 -5.96 -12.21 3.18
C THR A 75 -4.80 -11.22 3.00
N ILE A 76 -4.01 -11.41 1.94
CA ILE A 76 -2.89 -10.52 1.61
C ILE A 76 -3.40 -9.16 1.17
N TYR A 77 -4.43 -9.13 0.30
CA TYR A 77 -5.06 -7.87 -0.10
C TYR A 77 -5.54 -7.06 1.12
N ASN A 78 -6.27 -7.69 2.04
CA ASN A 78 -6.74 -7.04 3.26
C ASN A 78 -5.58 -6.58 4.13
N PHE A 79 -4.52 -7.39 4.26
CA PHE A 79 -3.33 -7.02 5.02
C PHE A 79 -2.61 -5.82 4.41
N VAL A 80 -2.36 -5.82 3.09
CA VAL A 80 -1.76 -4.71 2.34
C VAL A 80 -2.58 -3.43 2.53
N ARG A 81 -3.91 -3.53 2.45
CA ARG A 81 -4.81 -2.39 2.60
C ARG A 81 -4.86 -1.84 4.03
N THR A 82 -5.02 -2.71 5.02
CA THR A 82 -5.32 -2.31 6.42
C THR A 82 -4.09 -2.17 7.30
N GLU A 83 -3.09 -3.03 7.10
CA GLU A 83 -1.90 -3.06 7.94
C GLU A 83 -0.76 -2.28 7.29
N CYS A 84 -0.63 -2.30 5.96
CA CYS A 84 0.40 -1.54 5.26
C CYS A 84 -0.05 -0.13 4.82
N ASN A 85 -1.36 0.20 4.92
CA ASN A 85 -1.95 1.45 4.41
C ASN A 85 -1.62 1.69 2.93
N LEU A 86 -1.74 0.65 2.13
CA LEU A 86 -1.43 0.67 0.71
C LEU A 86 -2.69 0.56 -0.13
N SER A 87 -2.74 1.30 -1.23
CA SER A 87 -3.85 1.27 -2.20
C SER A 87 -3.40 0.67 -3.53
N LEU A 88 -4.24 -0.16 -4.13
CA LEU A 88 -4.05 -0.63 -5.51
C LEU A 88 -4.68 0.39 -6.46
N LYS A 89 -3.87 1.03 -7.31
CA LYS A 89 -4.33 1.92 -8.38
C LYS A 89 -4.11 1.25 -9.72
N LYS A 90 -5.00 1.49 -10.68
CA LYS A 90 -4.80 1.04 -12.06
C LYS A 90 -3.58 1.75 -12.64
N ALA A 91 -2.65 1.01 -13.24
CA ALA A 91 -1.56 1.62 -14.00
C ALA A 91 -2.13 2.35 -15.22
N GLN A 92 -1.64 3.57 -15.46
CA GLN A 92 -1.95 4.33 -16.66
C GLN A 92 -0.75 4.30 -17.58
N PHE A 93 -1.00 4.03 -18.87
CA PHE A 93 0.04 4.14 -19.87
C PHE A 93 0.40 5.60 -20.06
N GLN A 94 1.69 5.88 -20.00
CA GLN A 94 2.27 7.16 -20.34
C GLN A 94 3.19 6.95 -21.55
N PRO A 95 3.32 7.92 -22.46
CA PRO A 95 4.29 7.84 -23.54
C PRO A 95 5.70 7.61 -22.98
N VAL A 96 6.45 6.67 -23.57
CA VAL A 96 7.82 6.34 -23.11
C VAL A 96 8.71 7.57 -23.17
N ASP A 97 8.57 8.37 -24.23
CA ASP A 97 9.30 9.62 -24.44
C ASP A 97 9.12 10.63 -23.30
N ARG A 98 8.03 10.53 -22.51
CA ARG A 98 7.82 11.40 -21.35
C ARG A 98 8.92 11.25 -20.30
N ASN A 99 9.55 10.07 -20.23
CA ASN A 99 10.63 9.74 -19.30
C ASN A 99 12.02 9.82 -19.96
N SER A 100 12.14 10.35 -21.18
CA SER A 100 13.46 10.63 -21.75
C SER A 100 14.12 11.78 -20.98
N GLU A 101 15.44 11.71 -20.82
CA GLU A 101 16.20 12.75 -20.11
C GLU A 101 15.97 14.13 -20.74
N GLU A 102 15.94 14.19 -22.07
CA GLU A 102 15.67 15.41 -22.82
C GLU A 102 14.29 16.01 -22.49
N LYS A 103 13.22 15.21 -22.48
CA LYS A 103 11.88 15.70 -22.14
C LYS A 103 11.71 16.02 -20.66
N ILE A 104 12.47 15.37 -19.78
CA ILE A 104 12.51 15.72 -18.36
C ILE A 104 13.17 17.10 -18.20
N GLN A 105 14.32 17.32 -18.85
CA GLN A 105 15.03 18.59 -18.80
C GLN A 105 14.22 19.73 -19.42
N GLU A 106 13.62 19.52 -20.60
CA GLU A 106 12.75 20.51 -21.24
C GLU A 106 11.61 20.97 -20.30
N ARG A 107 10.98 20.03 -19.57
CA ARG A 107 9.93 20.37 -18.59
C ARG A 107 10.49 21.13 -17.41
N PHE A 108 11.67 20.75 -16.91
CA PHE A 108 12.33 21.44 -15.81
C PHE A 108 12.65 22.89 -16.19
N ASP A 109 13.29 23.09 -17.35
CA ASP A 109 13.63 24.41 -17.87
C ASP A 109 12.39 25.26 -18.12
N TRP A 110 11.31 24.64 -18.62
CA TRP A 110 10.01 25.30 -18.75
C TRP A 110 9.55 25.79 -17.38
N VAL A 111 9.40 24.90 -16.39
CA VAL A 111 8.89 25.29 -15.06
C VAL A 111 9.73 26.42 -14.47
N HIS A 112 11.06 26.30 -14.53
CA HIS A 112 11.95 27.29 -13.96
C HIS A 112 11.90 28.65 -14.68
N LYS A 113 11.74 28.65 -16.01
CA LYS A 113 11.55 29.87 -16.80
C LYS A 113 10.34 30.67 -16.30
N TRP A 114 9.27 29.98 -15.92
CA TRP A 114 8.03 30.65 -15.56
C TRP A 114 7.86 30.89 -14.06
N GLU A 115 8.57 30.14 -13.23
CA GLU A 115 8.77 30.44 -11.80
C GLU A 115 9.38 31.83 -11.58
N CYS A 116 10.23 32.28 -12.52
CA CYS A 116 10.80 33.63 -12.52
C CYS A 116 9.81 34.75 -12.91
N THR A 117 8.57 34.41 -13.27
CA THR A 117 7.53 35.38 -13.68
C THR A 117 6.48 35.54 -12.60
N ASP A 118 5.73 36.65 -12.64
CA ASP A 118 4.53 36.87 -11.81
C ASP A 118 3.33 36.05 -12.33
N MET A 119 3.50 34.77 -12.64
CA MET A 119 2.40 33.91 -13.07
C MET A 119 1.82 33.18 -11.85
N ASP A 120 0.56 33.49 -11.52
CA ASP A 120 -0.23 32.80 -10.50
C ASP A 120 -1.42 32.08 -11.15
N PHE A 121 -1.39 30.74 -11.08
CA PHE A 121 -2.42 29.85 -11.59
C PHE A 121 -3.83 30.14 -11.08
N ARG A 122 -3.98 30.87 -9.97
CA ARG A 122 -5.28 31.19 -9.38
C ARG A 122 -5.85 32.54 -9.81
N THR A 123 -5.01 33.49 -10.21
CA THR A 123 -5.44 34.88 -10.39
C THR A 123 -5.23 35.41 -11.80
N ASN A 124 -4.19 34.97 -12.51
CA ASN A 124 -3.80 35.57 -13.80
C ASN A 124 -3.54 34.56 -14.93
N CYS A 125 -3.97 33.30 -14.77
CA CYS A 125 -3.81 32.24 -15.77
C CYS A 125 -5.18 31.69 -16.23
N VAL A 126 -5.34 31.49 -17.55
CA VAL A 126 -6.46 30.75 -18.15
C VAL A 126 -5.89 29.61 -18.96
N PHE A 127 -6.33 28.38 -18.67
CA PHE A 127 -5.93 27.21 -19.42
C PHE A 127 -6.88 26.98 -20.60
N LEU A 128 -6.31 26.96 -21.80
CA LEU A 128 -6.99 26.55 -23.02
C LEU A 128 -6.41 25.19 -23.40
N ASP A 129 -7.25 24.16 -23.35
CA ASP A 129 -6.90 22.81 -23.81
C ASP A 129 -7.99 22.32 -24.75
N GLU A 130 -7.59 21.61 -25.79
CA GLU A 130 -8.54 21.00 -26.72
C GLU A 130 -9.07 19.72 -26.09
N SER A 131 -10.30 19.76 -25.59
CA SER A 131 -10.96 18.55 -25.11
C SER A 131 -11.31 17.66 -26.30
N ALA A 132 -10.57 16.56 -26.47
CA ALA A 132 -10.90 15.52 -27.43
C ALA A 132 -12.19 14.80 -27.00
N PHE A 133 -13.35 15.25 -27.49
CA PHE A 133 -14.59 14.52 -27.34
C PHE A 133 -14.59 13.30 -28.26
N HIS A 134 -14.28 12.11 -27.73
CA HIS A 134 -14.43 10.87 -28.47
C HIS A 134 -15.93 10.57 -28.69
N ILE A 135 -16.39 10.72 -29.93
CA ILE A 135 -17.75 10.34 -30.38
C ILE A 135 -18.09 8.88 -30.06
N ASN A 136 -17.06 8.03 -29.99
CA ASN A 136 -17.17 6.66 -29.51
C ASN A 136 -16.90 6.66 -28.00
N LEU A 137 -17.94 6.87 -27.19
CA LEU A 137 -17.90 6.63 -25.74
C LEU A 137 -17.71 5.13 -25.45
N LYS A 138 -16.55 4.57 -25.81
CA LYS A 138 -16.15 3.25 -25.33
C LYS A 138 -15.91 3.39 -23.83
N ARG A 139 -16.83 2.86 -23.03
CA ARG A 139 -16.64 2.71 -21.59
C ARG A 139 -15.34 1.95 -21.36
N SER A 140 -14.32 2.62 -20.82
CA SER A 140 -13.11 1.98 -20.31
C SER A 140 -13.37 1.21 -19.00
N MET A 141 -14.55 1.43 -18.40
CA MET A 141 -15.05 0.75 -17.21
C MET A 141 -16.55 0.46 -17.37
N ALA A 142 -16.93 -0.82 -17.34
CA ALA A 142 -18.30 -1.23 -17.10
C ALA A 142 -18.43 -1.57 -15.60
N CYS A 143 -19.25 -0.81 -14.86
CA CYS A 143 -19.74 -1.29 -13.57
C CYS A 143 -20.82 -2.35 -13.85
N VAL A 144 -20.44 -3.61 -13.82
CA VAL A 144 -21.39 -4.73 -13.78
C VAL A 144 -21.74 -4.95 -12.30
N GLN A 145 -23.02 -4.94 -11.95
CA GLN A 145 -23.45 -5.44 -10.64
C GLN A 145 -23.05 -6.92 -10.56
N ASN A 146 -22.33 -7.32 -9.50
CA ASN A 146 -21.77 -8.67 -9.34
C ASN A 146 -22.74 -9.74 -9.87
N PRO A 147 -22.43 -10.40 -11.00
CA PRO A 147 -23.13 -11.60 -11.35
C PRO A 147 -22.74 -12.63 -10.30
N SER A 148 -23.73 -13.20 -9.61
CA SER A 148 -23.56 -14.35 -8.76
C SER A 148 -22.64 -15.35 -9.45
N THR A 149 -21.52 -15.64 -8.78
CA THR A 149 -20.50 -16.64 -9.08
C THR A 149 -20.87 -17.59 -10.21
N ASN A 150 -20.24 -17.44 -11.37
CA ASN A 150 -20.00 -18.56 -12.26
C ASN A 150 -18.62 -18.36 -12.88
N ASN A 151 -17.78 -19.37 -12.63
CA ASN A 151 -16.47 -19.55 -13.23
C ASN A 151 -16.51 -19.15 -14.70
N ASN A 152 -15.76 -18.10 -15.04
CA ASN A 152 -14.99 -18.02 -16.27
C ASN A 152 -13.87 -17.03 -16.00
N ASP A 153 -12.67 -17.51 -16.28
CA ASP A 153 -11.38 -16.88 -16.07
C ASP A 153 -11.31 -15.54 -16.82
N PHE A 154 -11.76 -14.46 -16.18
CA PHE A 154 -11.49 -13.11 -16.66
C PHE A 154 -10.11 -12.71 -16.17
N ARG A 155 -9.11 -13.15 -16.94
CA ARG A 155 -7.76 -12.62 -16.85
C ARG A 155 -7.78 -11.18 -17.37
N CYS A 156 -8.21 -10.25 -16.53
CA CYS A 156 -7.79 -8.87 -16.67
C CYS A 156 -6.37 -8.80 -16.14
N ASP A 157 -5.39 -8.83 -17.04
CA ASP A 157 -4.03 -8.36 -16.77
C ASP A 157 -4.07 -6.83 -16.55
N LEU A 158 -4.80 -6.39 -15.53
CA LEU A 158 -4.76 -5.03 -15.03
C LEU A 158 -3.54 -4.97 -14.11
N CYS A 159 -2.44 -4.42 -14.62
CA CYS A 159 -1.31 -4.07 -13.76
C CYS A 159 -1.80 -3.05 -12.73
N PHE A 160 -2.00 -3.50 -11.49
CA PHE A 160 -2.32 -2.63 -10.37
C PHE A 160 -1.01 -2.17 -9.71
N ARG A 161 -0.83 -0.86 -9.62
CA ARG A 161 0.29 -0.23 -8.93
C ARG A 161 -0.07 -0.04 -7.46
N ILE A 162 0.78 -0.52 -6.56
CA ILE A 162 0.62 -0.25 -5.13
C ILE A 162 1.12 1.17 -4.82
N ASN A 163 0.31 1.98 -4.16
CA ASN A 163 0.66 3.33 -3.73
C ASN A 163 0.58 3.46 -2.21
N LYS A 164 1.53 4.18 -1.62
CA LYS A 164 1.43 4.67 -0.24
C LYS A 164 0.24 5.66 -0.17
N VAL A 165 -0.65 5.44 0.79
CA VAL A 165 -1.76 6.34 1.10
C VAL A 165 -1.25 7.51 1.93
#